data_AF-A0A371NDW5-F1
#
_entry.id   AF-A0A371NDW5-F1
#
_cell.length_a   1.000
_cell.length_b   1.000
_cell.length_c   1.000
_cell.angle_alpha   90.00
_cell.angle_beta   90.00
_cell.angle_gamma   90.00
#
_symmetry.space_group_name_H-M   'P 1'
#
loop_
_entity.id
_entity.type
_entity.pdbx_description
1 polymer ?
#
loop_
_entity_poly.entity_id
_entity_poly.type
_entity_poly.pdbx_seq_one_letter_code
_entity_poly.pdbx_strand_id
1 'polypeptide(L)'
;MKGHVMFITVIASVFLLGVVSADTGNNTTNTTTSLNTTAVEPLASGIQISVTPTALNLGTVDPDGLERAYYSITDVSIRTSGGILRVSVRASGDLISINNSSNRIPLLNLKYSIKYDGPYGPIDVPKRSFTTRYYTFWTYRGSVNIKIPVNYYLTVPPYTDPGTYRVTVTYRAL
;
A
#
# COMPACT_ATOMS: atom_id res chain seq x y z
N MET A 1 -79.07 -16.48 10.11
CA MET A 1 -78.67 -17.76 9.49
C MET A 1 -77.39 -17.53 8.68
N LYS A 2 -76.30 -18.15 9.15
CA LYS A 2 -75.07 -18.59 8.45
C LYS A 2 -74.48 -17.65 7.36
N GLY A 3 -73.67 -16.69 7.79
CA GLY A 3 -72.60 -16.14 6.94
C GLY A 3 -71.52 -17.19 6.74
N HIS A 4 -71.32 -17.64 5.50
CA HIS A 4 -70.26 -18.56 5.16
C HIS A 4 -68.98 -17.77 4.90
N VAL A 5 -68.02 -17.95 5.81
CA VAL A 5 -66.60 -17.66 5.62
C VAL A 5 -66.09 -18.62 4.55
N MET A 6 -65.58 -18.09 3.43
CA MET A 6 -64.84 -18.89 2.45
C MET A 6 -63.40 -18.39 2.40
N PHE A 7 -62.52 -19.17 3.04
CA PHE A 7 -61.07 -19.07 2.91
C PHE A 7 -60.69 -19.37 1.46
N ILE A 8 -60.09 -18.40 0.77
CA ILE A 8 -59.45 -18.64 -0.54
C ILE A 8 -57.98 -18.95 -0.29
N THR A 9 -57.64 -20.20 -0.58
CA THR A 9 -56.30 -20.78 -0.50
C THR A 9 -55.40 -20.24 -1.63
N VAL A 10 -54.16 -19.93 -1.24
CA VAL A 10 -53.05 -19.41 -2.05
C VAL A 10 -52.62 -20.41 -3.14
N ILE A 11 -52.42 -19.94 -4.38
CA ILE A 11 -51.53 -20.59 -5.34
C ILE A 11 -50.40 -19.61 -5.68
N ALA A 12 -49.21 -19.98 -5.23
CA ALA A 12 -47.95 -19.30 -5.44
C ALA A 12 -47.58 -19.30 -6.94
N SER A 13 -47.16 -18.14 -7.45
CA SER A 13 -46.44 -18.04 -8.72
C SER A 13 -45.14 -17.30 -8.44
N VAL A 14 -44.06 -18.07 -8.38
CA VAL A 14 -42.69 -17.62 -8.18
C VAL A 14 -42.18 -17.05 -9.50
N PHE A 15 -41.90 -15.75 -9.55
CA PHE A 15 -41.01 -15.18 -10.57
C PHE A 15 -39.77 -14.63 -9.85
N LEU A 16 -38.82 -15.54 -9.57
CA LEU A 16 -37.45 -15.18 -9.22
C LEU A 16 -36.70 -14.95 -10.54
N LEU A 17 -36.61 -13.68 -10.97
CA LEU A 17 -35.60 -13.27 -11.93
C LEU A 17 -34.24 -13.35 -11.22
N GLY A 18 -33.49 -14.40 -11.53
CA GLY A 18 -32.11 -14.54 -11.10
C GLY A 18 -31.26 -13.43 -11.69
N VAL A 19 -30.95 -12.41 -10.88
CA VAL A 19 -29.79 -11.56 -11.14
C VAL A 19 -28.55 -12.36 -10.75
N VAL A 20 -27.84 -12.89 -11.74
CA VAL A 20 -26.44 -13.26 -11.59
C VAL A 20 -25.67 -11.95 -11.45
N SER A 21 -25.58 -11.45 -10.21
CA SER A 21 -24.55 -10.47 -9.87
C SER A 21 -23.22 -11.18 -10.04
N ALA A 22 -22.49 -10.81 -11.09
CA ALA A 22 -21.12 -11.20 -11.30
C ALA A 22 -20.33 -10.88 -10.03
N ASP A 23 -19.92 -11.93 -9.32
CA ASP A 23 -18.89 -11.81 -8.30
C ASP A 23 -17.67 -11.25 -9.02
N THR A 24 -17.46 -9.94 -8.86
CA THR A 24 -16.24 -9.29 -9.31
C THR A 24 -15.18 -9.77 -8.35
N GLY A 25 -14.67 -10.97 -8.64
CA GLY A 25 -13.54 -11.57 -7.95
C GLY A 25 -12.45 -10.53 -7.90
N ASN A 26 -12.26 -9.95 -6.72
CA ASN A 26 -11.18 -9.05 -6.43
C ASN A 26 -9.90 -9.85 -6.60
N ASN A 27 -9.34 -9.83 -7.81
CA ASN A 27 -8.20 -10.63 -8.20
C ASN A 27 -6.96 -10.07 -7.47
N THR A 28 -6.84 -10.49 -6.22
CA THR A 28 -5.79 -10.10 -5.30
C THR A 28 -4.54 -10.84 -5.73
N THR A 29 -3.76 -10.23 -6.60
CA THR A 29 -2.45 -10.76 -6.95
C THR A 29 -1.49 -10.41 -5.83
N ASN A 30 -1.39 -11.28 -4.83
CA ASN A 30 -0.32 -11.24 -3.85
C ASN A 30 0.97 -11.64 -4.56
N THR A 31 1.78 -10.68 -4.99
CA THR A 31 3.07 -10.95 -5.61
C THR A 31 4.07 -11.45 -4.55
N THR A 32 4.14 -12.77 -4.36
CA THR A 32 5.22 -13.44 -3.62
C THR A 32 6.39 -13.71 -4.56
N THR A 33 7.41 -12.86 -4.55
CA THR A 33 8.68 -13.15 -5.23
C THR A 33 9.51 -14.13 -4.40
N SER A 34 9.55 -15.40 -4.81
CA SER A 34 10.51 -16.40 -4.33
C SER A 34 11.70 -16.45 -5.28
N LEU A 35 12.90 -16.12 -4.81
CA LEU A 35 14.13 -16.26 -5.59
C LEU A 35 14.87 -17.54 -5.17
N ASN A 36 14.85 -18.56 -6.04
CA ASN A 36 15.75 -19.72 -5.95
C ASN A 36 16.99 -19.46 -6.83
N THR A 37 18.15 -19.18 -6.22
CA THR A 37 19.46 -19.23 -6.91
C THR A 37 20.50 -19.86 -6.00
N THR A 38 21.28 -20.78 -6.56
CA THR A 38 22.34 -21.57 -5.93
C THR A 38 23.57 -20.74 -5.52
N ALA A 39 24.09 -21.06 -4.31
CA ALA A 39 25.44 -20.83 -3.78
C ALA A 39 25.89 -19.39 -3.44
N VAL A 40 25.14 -18.72 -2.56
CA VAL A 40 25.63 -17.82 -1.49
C VAL A 40 24.65 -18.06 -0.33
N GLU A 41 25.09 -18.20 0.92
CA GLU A 41 24.15 -18.31 2.05
C GLU A 41 23.09 -17.19 1.93
N PRO A 42 21.78 -17.50 1.97
CA PRO A 42 20.76 -16.48 1.81
C PRO A 42 20.90 -15.46 2.94
N LEU A 43 20.99 -14.17 2.58
CA LEU A 43 21.16 -13.07 3.54
C LEU A 43 20.12 -13.14 4.66
N ALA A 44 18.88 -13.55 4.39
CA ALA A 44 17.95 -14.05 5.40
C ALA A 44 17.05 -15.18 4.86
N SER A 45 16.53 -16.01 5.78
CA SER A 45 15.64 -17.14 5.48
C SER A 45 14.18 -16.77 5.75
N GLY A 46 13.27 -17.33 4.96
CA GLY A 46 11.82 -17.24 5.19
C GLY A 46 11.29 -15.81 5.24
N ILE A 47 11.85 -14.91 4.42
CA ILE A 47 11.44 -13.49 4.39
C ILE A 47 10.05 -13.37 3.77
N GLN A 48 9.15 -12.70 4.48
CA GLN A 48 7.86 -12.24 3.99
C GLN A 48 7.79 -10.73 4.21
N ILE A 49 7.41 -9.99 3.17
CA ILE A 49 7.16 -8.55 3.24
C ILE A 49 5.79 -8.27 2.65
N SER A 50 5.00 -7.46 3.33
CA SER A 50 3.73 -6.95 2.82
C SER A 50 3.57 -5.48 3.16
N VAL A 51 2.89 -4.73 2.28
CA VAL A 51 2.69 -3.29 2.42
C VAL A 51 1.20 -3.01 2.37
N THR A 52 0.68 -2.32 3.39
CA THR A 52 -0.74 -1.97 3.49
C THR A 52 -0.90 -0.47 3.72
N PRO A 53 -1.66 0.25 2.87
CA PRO A 53 -2.29 -0.21 1.64
C PRO A 53 -1.27 -0.44 0.51
N THR A 54 -1.63 -1.26 -0.48
CA THR A 54 -0.81 -1.48 -1.69
C THR A 54 -0.84 -0.30 -2.66
N ALA A 55 -1.87 0.55 -2.55
CA ALA A 55 -1.99 1.81 -3.26
C ALA A 55 -2.12 2.96 -2.25
N LEU A 56 -1.22 3.93 -2.37
CA LEU A 56 -1.23 5.14 -1.54
C LEU A 56 -2.20 6.16 -2.13
N ASN A 57 -3.19 6.58 -1.34
CA ASN A 57 -4.07 7.70 -1.68
C ASN A 57 -3.78 8.87 -0.73
N LEU A 58 -3.23 9.96 -1.27
CA LEU A 58 -2.92 11.19 -0.51
C LEU A 58 -4.04 12.24 -0.62
N GLY A 59 -5.17 11.89 -1.24
CA GLY A 59 -6.29 12.79 -1.50
C GLY A 59 -6.00 13.83 -2.58
N THR A 60 -6.91 14.80 -2.69
CA THR A 60 -6.73 15.99 -3.52
C THR A 60 -5.91 17.01 -2.75
N VAL A 61 -4.90 17.58 -3.41
CA VAL A 61 -3.99 18.56 -2.82
C VAL A 61 -3.94 19.79 -3.72
N ASP A 62 -4.07 20.97 -3.13
CA ASP A 62 -3.98 22.23 -3.86
C ASP A 62 -2.52 22.53 -4.24
N PRO A 63 -2.27 23.14 -5.41
CA PRO A 63 -0.94 23.56 -5.84
C PRO A 63 -0.52 24.86 -5.13
N ASP A 64 -0.45 24.81 -3.80
CA ASP A 64 -0.15 25.95 -2.93
C ASP A 64 1.35 26.04 -2.56
N GLY A 65 2.16 25.05 -2.96
CA GLY A 65 3.58 24.97 -2.60
C GLY A 65 3.83 24.59 -1.14
N LEU A 66 2.78 24.30 -0.35
CA LEU A 66 2.90 23.93 1.04
C LEU A 66 3.12 22.41 1.18
N GLU A 67 3.89 22.02 2.20
CA GLU A 67 4.10 20.61 2.51
C GLU A 67 2.94 20.07 3.36
N ARG A 68 2.31 19.00 2.88
CA ARG A 68 1.26 18.28 3.62
C ARG A 68 1.82 16.98 4.18
N ALA A 69 1.51 16.71 5.45
CA ALA A 69 1.99 15.53 6.16
C ALA A 69 0.90 14.48 6.31
N TYR A 70 1.26 13.22 6.10
CA TYR A 70 0.37 12.08 6.23
C TYR A 70 1.04 11.03 7.12
N TYR A 71 0.53 10.89 8.34
CA TYR A 71 1.16 10.06 9.37
C TYR A 71 0.64 8.65 9.35
N SER A 72 1.55 7.68 9.43
CA SER A 72 1.26 6.25 9.56
C SER A 72 0.22 5.71 8.56
N ILE A 73 0.21 6.25 7.34
CA ILE A 73 -0.76 5.85 6.30
C ILE A 73 -0.33 4.61 5.52
N THR A 74 0.90 4.16 5.70
CA THR A 74 1.39 2.89 5.17
C THR A 74 2.09 2.11 6.26
N ASP A 75 1.79 0.83 6.32
CA ASP A 75 2.42 -0.13 7.18
C ASP A 75 3.22 -1.13 6.35
N VAL A 76 4.49 -1.31 6.71
CA VAL A 76 5.37 -2.31 6.14
C VAL A 76 5.53 -3.45 7.14
N SER A 77 4.85 -4.56 6.88
CA SER A 77 4.94 -5.77 7.71
C SER A 77 6.05 -6.67 7.19
N ILE A 78 6.90 -7.14 8.09
CA ILE A 78 8.06 -7.97 7.75
C ILE A 78 8.14 -9.14 8.73
N ARG A 79 8.30 -10.34 8.17
CA ARG A 79 8.58 -11.56 8.91
C ARG A 79 9.81 -12.25 8.34
N THR A 80 10.69 -12.75 9.19
CA THR A 80 11.84 -13.60 8.80
C THR A 80 12.11 -14.64 9.86
N SER A 81 12.63 -15.79 9.45
CA SER A 81 12.99 -16.89 10.35
C SER A 81 14.43 -16.83 10.85
N GLY A 82 15.24 -15.86 10.41
CA GLY A 82 16.64 -15.73 10.80
C GLY A 82 17.54 -15.21 9.68
N GLY A 83 18.77 -14.81 10.04
CA GLY A 83 19.76 -14.24 9.13
C GLY A 83 19.93 -12.72 9.32
N ILE A 84 20.54 -12.07 8.33
CA ILE A 84 20.71 -10.62 8.21
C ILE A 84 19.66 -10.08 7.26
N LEU A 85 18.59 -9.51 7.83
CA LEU A 85 17.56 -8.79 7.12
C LEU A 85 18.05 -7.38 6.74
N ARG A 86 17.89 -6.98 5.48
CA ARG A 86 18.04 -5.60 5.01
C ARG A 86 16.78 -5.10 4.36
N VAL A 87 16.23 -4.01 4.89
CA VAL A 87 14.98 -3.42 4.40
C VAL A 87 15.27 -2.10 3.69
N SER A 88 14.78 -2.01 2.46
CA SER A 88 15.05 -0.88 1.57
C SER A 88 13.78 -0.36 0.90
N VAL A 89 13.80 0.91 0.53
CA VAL A 89 12.68 1.58 -0.15
C VAL A 89 13.16 2.39 -1.35
N ARG A 90 12.33 2.49 -2.39
CA ARG A 90 12.48 3.41 -3.54
C ARG A 90 11.12 3.85 -4.07
N ALA A 91 11.10 4.88 -4.90
CA ALA A 91 9.95 5.23 -5.73
C ALA A 91 10.25 4.99 -7.22
N SER A 92 9.22 4.84 -8.05
CA SER A 92 9.37 4.60 -9.50
C SER A 92 9.88 5.81 -10.28
N GLY A 93 9.64 7.03 -9.78
CA GLY A 93 9.92 8.28 -10.48
C GLY A 93 8.97 9.38 -10.03
N ASP A 94 8.78 10.40 -10.86
CA ASP A 94 7.84 11.49 -10.61
C ASP A 94 6.40 10.99 -10.43
N LEU A 95 5.58 11.79 -9.74
CA LEU A 95 4.16 11.47 -9.58
C LEU A 95 3.45 11.91 -10.86
N ILE A 96 2.66 11.00 -11.43
CA ILE A 96 2.00 11.15 -12.74
C ILE A 96 0.52 11.40 -12.50
N SER A 97 -0.04 12.47 -13.08
CA SER A 97 -1.49 12.69 -13.05
C SER A 97 -2.22 11.54 -13.75
N ILE A 98 -3.32 11.07 -13.14
CA ILE A 98 -4.15 10.00 -13.71
C ILE A 98 -4.92 10.46 -14.95
N ASN A 99 -5.19 11.76 -15.06
CA ASN A 99 -6.01 12.35 -16.12
C ASN A 99 -5.15 12.94 -17.24
N ASN A 100 -3.89 13.29 -16.96
CA ASN A 100 -2.97 13.85 -17.95
C ASN A 100 -1.53 13.39 -17.69
N SER A 101 -1.06 12.46 -18.52
CA SER A 101 0.30 11.94 -18.43
C SER A 101 1.37 12.93 -18.91
N SER A 102 1.09 14.19 -19.20
CA SER A 102 2.14 15.24 -19.32
C SER A 102 2.30 16.02 -18.02
N ASN A 103 1.31 15.98 -17.14
CA ASN A 103 1.37 16.67 -15.86
C ASN A 103 2.04 15.80 -14.80
N ARG A 104 3.03 16.39 -14.12
CA ARG A 104 3.99 15.70 -13.25
C ARG A 104 4.28 16.54 -12.02
N ILE A 105 4.34 15.88 -10.87
CA ILE A 105 4.98 16.43 -9.68
C ILE A 105 6.36 15.77 -9.56
N PRO A 106 7.47 16.55 -9.59
CA PRO A 106 8.81 15.99 -9.46
C PRO A 106 8.98 15.19 -8.18
N LEU A 107 9.65 14.03 -8.25
CA LEU A 107 9.81 13.09 -7.13
C LEU A 107 10.44 13.74 -5.89
N LEU A 108 11.29 14.75 -6.06
CA LEU A 108 11.91 15.50 -4.95
C LEU A 108 10.87 16.04 -3.95
N ASN A 109 9.65 16.34 -4.42
CA ASN A 109 8.56 16.86 -3.62
C ASN A 109 7.83 15.79 -2.79
N LEU A 110 8.08 14.50 -3.03
CA LEU A 110 7.58 13.42 -2.19
C LEU A 110 8.68 12.93 -1.25
N LYS A 111 8.40 13.02 0.04
CA LYS A 111 9.29 12.63 1.12
C LYS A 111 8.65 11.58 1.99
N TYR A 112 9.47 10.90 2.77
CA TYR A 112 9.04 10.00 3.81
C TYR A 112 9.87 10.16 5.08
N SER A 113 9.30 9.71 6.19
CA SER A 113 10.01 9.49 7.45
C SER A 113 9.51 8.21 8.10
N ILE A 114 10.34 7.63 8.95
CA ILE A 114 10.00 6.47 9.75
C ILE A 114 10.44 6.78 11.16
N LYS A 115 9.51 6.67 12.11
CA LYS A 115 9.83 6.73 13.52
C LYS A 115 9.09 5.60 14.19
N TYR A 116 9.85 4.56 14.53
CA TYR A 116 9.31 3.35 15.12
C TYR A 116 10.22 2.91 16.26
N ASP A 117 9.62 2.74 17.44
CA ASP A 117 10.28 2.17 18.60
C ASP A 117 9.60 0.84 18.90
N GLY A 118 10.35 -0.25 18.82
CA GLY A 118 9.79 -1.59 18.93
C GLY A 118 10.79 -2.63 19.40
N PRO A 119 10.37 -3.89 19.51
CA PRO A 119 11.11 -4.94 20.22
C PRO A 119 12.44 -5.33 19.56
N TYR A 120 12.70 -4.85 18.34
CA TYR A 120 13.91 -5.13 17.55
C TYR A 120 14.87 -3.93 17.47
N GLY A 121 14.65 -2.92 18.31
CA GLY A 121 15.41 -1.67 18.34
C GLY A 121 14.72 -0.52 17.58
N PRO A 122 15.17 0.72 17.81
CA PRO A 122 14.57 1.89 17.18
C PRO A 122 14.92 1.94 15.69
N ILE A 123 13.94 2.32 14.88
CA ILE A 123 14.10 2.67 13.46
C ILE A 123 13.76 4.14 13.32
N ASP A 124 14.78 4.96 13.10
CA ASP A 124 14.64 6.40 12.87
C ASP A 124 15.20 6.76 11.50
N VAL A 125 14.29 7.13 10.60
CA VAL A 125 14.62 7.68 9.30
C VAL A 125 14.16 9.13 9.30
N PRO A 126 15.11 10.10 9.33
CA PRO A 126 14.75 11.50 9.26
C PRO A 126 14.03 11.78 7.95
N LYS A 127 13.17 12.80 7.96
CA LYS A 127 12.41 13.24 6.79
C LYS A 127 13.35 13.44 5.61
N ARG A 128 13.11 12.73 4.51
CA ARG A 128 13.93 12.79 3.29
C ARG A 128 13.12 12.51 2.04
N SER A 129 13.56 13.05 0.91
CA SER A 129 12.95 12.77 -0.39
C SER A 129 13.19 11.34 -0.83
N PHE A 130 12.22 10.77 -1.54
CA PHE A 130 12.40 9.50 -2.23
C PHE A 130 13.43 9.63 -3.37
N THR A 131 14.02 8.50 -3.72
CA THR A 131 14.85 8.38 -4.92
C THR A 131 14.41 7.16 -5.73
N THR A 132 14.86 7.08 -6.98
CA THR A 132 14.64 5.91 -7.84
C THR A 132 15.58 4.74 -7.52
N ARG A 133 16.56 4.96 -6.63
CA ARG A 133 17.48 3.94 -6.15
C ARG A 133 17.02 3.43 -4.78
N TYR A 134 17.30 2.15 -4.51
CA TYR A 134 17.02 1.59 -3.19
C TYR A 134 17.88 2.26 -2.13
N TYR A 135 17.22 2.75 -1.09
CA TYR A 135 17.85 3.18 0.14
C TYR A 135 17.55 2.17 1.25
N THR A 136 18.58 1.55 1.81
CA THR A 136 18.45 0.67 2.97
C THR A 136 18.26 1.52 4.22
N PHE A 137 17.10 1.40 4.85
CA PHE A 137 16.75 2.18 6.03
C PHE A 137 16.79 1.39 7.33
N TRP A 138 16.83 0.05 7.24
CA TRP A 138 16.93 -0.80 8.41
C TRP A 138 17.70 -2.08 8.09
N THR A 139 18.53 -2.51 9.03
CA THR A 139 19.25 -3.78 8.99
C THR A 139 19.11 -4.44 10.35
N TYR A 140 18.78 -5.73 10.37
CA TYR A 140 18.60 -6.49 11.59
C TYR A 140 19.18 -7.89 11.44
N ARG A 141 19.73 -8.44 12.52
CA ARG A 141 20.21 -9.83 12.56
C ARG A 141 19.36 -10.65 13.50
N GLY A 142 18.66 -11.65 12.97
CA GLY A 142 17.81 -12.57 13.73
C GLY A 142 16.45 -12.77 13.09
N SER A 143 15.53 -13.33 13.86
CA SER A 143 14.11 -13.48 13.47
C SER A 143 13.34 -12.22 13.81
N VAL A 144 12.47 -11.77 12.91
CA VAL A 144 11.58 -10.62 13.17
C VAL A 144 10.14 -10.94 12.79
N ASN A 145 9.21 -10.30 13.48
CA ASN A 145 7.82 -10.16 13.11
C ASN A 145 7.38 -8.76 13.53
N ILE A 146 7.40 -7.82 12.59
CA ILE A 146 7.29 -6.38 12.87
C ILE A 146 6.38 -5.70 11.86
N LYS A 147 5.76 -4.61 12.28
CA LYS A 147 4.94 -3.72 11.46
C LYS A 147 5.47 -2.29 11.61
N ILE A 148 6.08 -1.76 10.55
CA ILE A 148 6.75 -0.46 10.55
C ILE A 148 5.82 0.59 9.91
N PRO A 149 5.32 1.59 10.66
CA PRO A 149 4.55 2.67 10.09
C PRO A 149 5.45 3.65 9.33
N VAL A 150 4.96 4.14 8.19
CA VAL A 150 5.66 5.10 7.34
C VAL A 150 4.82 6.36 7.20
N ASN A 151 5.47 7.50 7.42
CA ASN A 151 4.89 8.82 7.18
C ASN A 151 5.31 9.33 5.81
N TYR A 152 4.41 10.07 5.15
CA TYR A 152 4.67 10.71 3.87
C TYR A 152 4.49 12.20 3.97
N TYR A 153 5.23 12.93 3.15
CA TYR A 153 5.10 14.36 3.00
C TYR A 153 5.10 14.71 1.52
N LEU A 154 4.11 15.48 1.09
CA LEU A 154 3.96 15.90 -0.29
C LEU A 154 3.90 17.41 -0.36
N THR A 155 4.75 17.99 -1.19
CA THR A 155 4.62 19.38 -1.64
C THR A 155 4.09 19.37 -3.06
N VAL A 156 3.00 20.07 -3.34
CA VAL A 156 2.53 20.25 -4.72
C VAL A 156 3.02 21.61 -5.19
N PRO A 157 3.93 21.69 -6.18
CA PRO A 157 4.44 22.97 -6.65
C PRO A 157 3.31 23.91 -7.11
N PRO A 158 3.49 25.24 -6.95
CA PRO A 158 2.59 26.21 -7.56
C PRO A 158 2.45 25.96 -9.06
N TYR A 159 1.26 26.25 -9.60
CA TYR A 159 0.92 26.05 -11.02
C TYR A 159 0.88 24.59 -11.51
N THR A 160 0.97 23.61 -10.62
CA THR A 160 0.64 22.22 -10.97
C THR A 160 -0.88 22.12 -11.17
N ASP A 161 -1.37 21.51 -12.26
CA ASP A 161 -2.83 21.39 -12.40
C ASP A 161 -3.44 20.56 -11.26
N PRO A 162 -4.63 20.93 -10.77
CA PRO A 162 -5.33 20.15 -9.76
C PRO A 162 -5.68 18.75 -10.28
N GLY A 163 -5.55 17.74 -9.42
CA GLY A 163 -5.92 16.37 -9.78
C GLY A 163 -5.30 15.31 -8.87
N THR A 164 -5.51 14.05 -9.25
CA THR A 164 -4.92 12.91 -8.56
C THR A 164 -3.65 12.47 -9.26
N TYR A 165 -2.57 12.33 -8.48
CA TYR A 165 -1.27 11.89 -8.97
C TYR A 165 -0.90 10.54 -8.37
N ARG A 166 -0.18 9.71 -9.14
CA ARG A 166 0.23 8.37 -8.73
C ARG A 166 1.72 8.18 -8.89
N VAL A 167 2.29 7.43 -7.96
CA VAL A 167 3.67 6.93 -7.99
C VAL A 167 3.69 5.54 -7.36
N THR A 168 4.62 4.70 -7.78
CA THR A 168 4.82 3.38 -7.16
C THR A 168 5.97 3.46 -6.17
N VAL A 169 5.68 3.25 -4.89
CA VAL A 169 6.70 3.05 -3.85
C VAL A 169 6.93 1.57 -3.68
N THR A 170 8.18 1.13 -3.72
CA THR A 170 8.56 -0.28 -3.60
C THR A 170 9.41 -0.49 -2.37
N TYR A 171 8.95 -1.38 -1.50
CA TYR A 171 9.73 -1.90 -0.38
C TYR A 171 10.34 -3.25 -0.75
N ARG A 172 11.57 -3.48 -0.30
CA ARG A 172 12.31 -4.73 -0.53
C ARG A 172 12.95 -5.18 0.77
N ALA A 173 12.87 -6.47 1.05
CA ALA A 173 13.59 -7.15 2.12
C ALA A 173 14.49 -8.23 1.50
N LEU A 174 15.73 -8.34 1.99
CA LEU A 174 16.75 -9.31 1.58
C LEU A 174 17.47 -9.90 2.78
#